data_AF-A0A9Q0RCE4-F1
#
_entry.id   AF-A0A9Q0RCE4-F1
#
_cell.length_a   1.000
_cell.length_b   1.000
_cell.length_c   1.000
_cell.angle_alpha   90.00
_cell.angle_beta   90.00
_cell.angle_gamma   90.00
#
_symmetry.space_group_name_H-M   'P 1'
#
loop_
_entity.id
_entity.type
_entity.pdbx_description
1 polymer ?
#
loop_
_entity_poly.entity_id
_entity_poly.type
_entity_poly.pdbx_seq_one_letter_code
_entity_poly.pdbx_strand_id
1 'polypeptide(L)' 'MSEAHLNRKLNEIDRLEKELKQLGSAQKVSAICSSLILYTENIKDPLSPGYDSSKNPWVKEVVKPKSGMCILI' A
#
# COMPACT_ATOMS: atom_id res chain seq x y z
N MET A 1 20.95 36.10 -20.56
CA MET A 1 20.42 34.73 -20.46
C MET A 1 21.43 33.79 -21.10
N SER A 2 22.09 32.90 -20.35
CA SER A 2 23.05 31.96 -20.93
C SER A 2 22.32 30.78 -21.61
N GLU A 3 22.97 30.15 -22.58
CA GLU A 3 22.45 28.99 -23.31
C GLU A 3 22.05 27.83 -22.37
N ALA A 4 22.83 27.61 -21.31
CA ALA A 4 22.49 26.64 -20.27
C ALA A 4 21.20 26.98 -19.50
N HIS A 5 20.91 28.27 -19.29
CA HIS A 5 19.67 28.71 -18.66
C HIS A 5 18.46 28.51 -19.56
N LEU A 6 18.62 28.75 -20.87
CA LEU A 6 17.59 28.51 -21.87
C LEU A 6 17.24 27.02 -21.97
N ASN A 7 18.26 26.16 -22.08
CA ASN A 7 18.05 24.71 -22.16
C ASN A 7 17.36 24.14 -20.91
N ARG A 8 17.67 24.65 -19.72
CA ARG A 8 16.94 24.27 -18.49
C ARG A 8 15.46 24.63 -18.56
N LYS A 9 15.11 25.81 -19.11
CA LYS A 9 13.71 26.24 -19.22
C LYS A 9 12.95 25.44 -20.26
N LEU A 10 13.58 25.13 -21.39
CA LEU A 10 12.98 24.27 -22.42
C LEU A 10 12.70 22.86 -21.88
N ASN A 11 13.65 22.27 -21.16
CA ASN A 11 13.45 20.95 -20.54
C ASN A 11 12.32 20.95 -19.49
N GLU A 12 12.16 22.05 -18.74
CA GLU A 12 11.07 22.17 -17.76
C GLU A 12 9.71 22.29 -18.46
N ILE A 13 9.63 23.02 -19.57
CA ILE A 13 8.41 23.13 -20.39
C ILE A 13 8.03 21.75 -20.93
N ASP A 14 8.98 21.01 -21.52
CA ASP A 14 8.75 19.65 -22.02
C ASP A 14 8.28 18.70 -20.91
N ARG A 15 8.80 18.84 -19.68
CA ARG A 15 8.35 18.04 -18.53
C ARG A 15 6.90 18.36 -18.17
N LEU A 16 6.57 19.64 -18.05
CA LEU A 16 5.23 20.09 -17.70
C LEU A 16 4.20 19.71 -18.75
N GLU A 17 4.54 19.78 -20.05
CA GLU A 17 3.65 19.35 -21.13
C GLU A 17 3.36 17.83 -21.07
N LYS A 18 4.37 17.02 -20.74
CA LYS A 18 4.19 15.57 -20.53
C LYS A 18 3.30 15.27 -19.32
N GLU A 19 3.51 15.96 -18.20
CA GLU A 19 2.67 15.82 -17.00
C GLU A 19 1.22 16.23 -17.28
N LEU A 20 1.01 17.35 -17.97
CA LEU A 20 -0.32 17.82 -18.38
C LEU A 20 -1.06 16.78 -19.25
N LYS A 21 -0.35 16.17 -20.20
CA LYS A 21 -0.91 15.12 -21.06
C LYS A 21 -1.33 13.88 -20.25
N GLN A 22 -0.58 13.51 -19.21
CA GLN A 22 -0.93 12.41 -18.31
C GLN A 22 -2.13 12.74 -17.41
N LEU A 23 -2.27 14.01 -16.99
CA LEU A 23 -3.42 14.46 -16.21
C LEU A 23 -4.75 14.43 -16.99
N GLY A 24 -4.71 14.49 -18.33
CA GLY A 24 -5.90 14.36 -19.18
C GLY A 24 -6.62 13.01 -19.03
N SER A 25 -5.94 11.98 -18.52
CA SER A 25 -6.51 10.66 -18.21
C SER A 25 -6.70 10.42 -16.70
N ALA A 26 -6.56 11.45 -15.86
CA ALA A 26 -6.68 11.29 -14.42
C ALA A 26 -8.12 10.94 -14.03
N GLN A 27 -8.28 9.84 -13.29
CA GLN A 27 -9.56 9.45 -12.71
C GLN A 27 -9.93 10.38 -11.55
N LYS A 28 -11.24 10.56 -11.31
CA LYS A 28 -11.72 11.29 -10.13
C LYS A 28 -11.19 10.61 -8.86
N VAL A 29 -10.67 11.39 -7.92
CA VAL A 29 -10.18 10.88 -6.62
C VAL A 29 -11.24 10.04 -5.92
N SER A 30 -12.50 10.45 -5.98
CA SER A 30 -13.61 9.68 -5.41
C SER A 30 -13.72 8.27 -6.01
N ALA A 31 -13.56 8.10 -7.32
CA ALA A 31 -13.60 6.80 -7.98
C ALA A 31 -12.42 5.90 -7.56
N ILE A 32 -11.23 6.50 -7.38
CA ILE A 32 -10.05 5.80 -6.88
C ILE A 32 -10.28 5.34 -5.43
N CYS A 33 -10.80 6.22 -4.57
CA CYS A 33 -11.11 5.88 -3.18
C CYS A 33 -12.16 4.77 -3.08
N SER A 34 -13.24 4.83 -3.88
CA SER A 34 -14.24 3.77 -3.94
C SER A 34 -13.62 2.43 -4.38
N SER A 35 -12.72 2.46 -5.36
CA SER A 35 -12.02 1.26 -5.83
C SER A 35 -11.09 0.68 -4.77
N LEU A 36 -10.39 1.53 -4.01
CA LEU A 36 -9.56 1.10 -2.88
C LEU A 36 -10.39 0.44 -1.78
N ILE A 37 -11.53 1.04 -1.42
CA ILE A 37 -12.43 0.49 -0.40
C ILE A 37 -12.90 -0.91 -0.82
N LEU A 38 -13.42 -1.04 -2.04
CA LEU A 38 -13.84 -2.32 -2.59
C LEU A 38 -12.71 -3.36 -2.59
N TYR A 39 -11.49 -2.96 -2.93
CA TYR A 39 -10.34 -3.86 -2.88
C TYR A 39 -10.06 -4.34 -1.46
N THR A 40 -10.06 -3.44 -0.47
CA THR A 40 -9.79 -3.78 0.93
C THR A 40 -10.87 -4.63 1.58
N GLU A 41 -12.14 -4.46 1.20
CA GLU A 41 -13.26 -5.26 1.74
C GLU A 41 -13.19 -6.73 1.27
N ASN A 42 -12.67 -6.97 0.07
CA ASN A 42 -12.62 -8.30 -0.54
C ASN A 42 -11.37 -9.11 -0.16
N ILE A 43 -10.37 -8.47 0.47
CA ILE A 43 -9.13 -9.12 0.86
C ILE A 43 -9.15 -9.46 2.33
N LYS A 44 -8.94 -10.75 2.64
CA LYS A 44 -8.76 -11.22 4.00
C LYS A 44 -7.31 -11.02 4.41
N ASP A 45 -7.03 -9.90 5.08
CA ASP A 45 -5.72 -9.60 5.64
C ASP A 45 -5.44 -10.51 6.86
N PRO A 46 -4.38 -11.35 6.84
CA PRO A 46 -3.97 -12.17 7.97
C PRO A 46 -3.62 -11.41 9.26
N LEU A 47 -3.32 -10.11 9.14
CA LEU A 47 -3.02 -9.21 10.25
C LEU A 47 -4.25 -8.42 10.72
N SER A 48 -5.39 -8.56 10.03
CA SER A 48 -6.61 -7.89 10.47
C SER A 48 -7.15 -8.50 11.77
N PRO A 49 -7.74 -7.70 12.67
CA PRO A 49 -8.26 -8.17 13.95
C PRO A 49 -9.34 -9.27 13.87
N GLY A 50 -9.99 -9.42 12.71
CA GLY A 50 -11.02 -10.43 12.44
C GLY A 50 -10.52 -11.65 11.68
N TYR A 51 -9.21 -11.78 11.43
CA TYR A 51 -8.67 -12.93 10.73
C TYR A 51 -8.74 -14.19 11.59
N ASP A 52 -9.17 -15.28 10.95
CA ASP A 52 -9.32 -16.57 11.61
C ASP A 52 -7.95 -17.16 12.01
N SER A 53 -7.64 -17.07 13.30
CA SER A 53 -6.41 -17.60 13.90
C SER A 53 -6.21 -19.10 13.67
N SER A 54 -7.26 -19.86 13.34
CA SER A 54 -7.12 -21.29 13.00
C SER A 54 -6.42 -21.53 11.67
N LYS A 55 -6.40 -20.52 10.79
CA LYS A 55 -5.69 -20.54 9.50
C LYS A 55 -4.24 -20.07 9.61
N ASN A 56 -3.85 -19.56 10.78
CA ASN A 56 -2.48 -19.14 11.01
C ASN A 56 -1.60 -20.37 11.23
N PRO A 57 -0.63 -20.65 10.33
CA PRO A 57 0.24 -21.82 10.42
C PRO A 57 1.15 -21.81 11.65
N TRP A 58 1.38 -20.64 12.26
CA TRP A 58 2.18 -20.46 13.48
C TRP A 58 1.37 -20.67 14.78
N VAL A 59 0.04 -20.86 14.71
CA VAL A 59 -0.81 -21.11 15.89
C VAL A 59 -0.75 -22.57 16.36
N LYS A 60 -0.15 -23.49 15.57
CA LYS A 60 -0.13 -24.93 15.88
C LYS A 60 0.78 -25.37 17.02
N GLU A 61 1.56 -24.49 17.66
CA GLU A 61 2.47 -24.91 18.75
C GLU A 61 2.28 -24.20 20.11
N VAL A 62 1.42 -23.17 20.22
CA VAL A 62 1.30 -22.40 21.48
C VAL A 62 0.07 -22.78 22.33
N VAL A 63 -0.85 -23.62 21.83
CA VAL A 63 -2.05 -24.02 22.58
C VAL A 63 -2.16 -25.53 22.76
N LYS A 64 -1.10 -26.14 23.30
CA LYS A 64 -1.24 -27.21 24.30
C LYS A 64 -0.09 -27.05 25.29
N PRO A 65 -0.31 -26.55 26.51
CA PRO A 65 0.67 -26.75 27.56
C PRO A 65 0.75 -28.26 27.77
N LYS A 66 1.80 -28.90 27.25
CA LYS A 66 2.22 -30.21 27.75
C LYS A 66 2.61 -29.94 29.21
N SER A 67 1.89 -30.57 30.13
CA SER A 67 2.12 -30.49 31.57
C SER A 67 3.62 -30.49 31.91
N GLY A 68 4.10 -29.44 32.59
CA GLY A 68 5.44 -29.45 33.21
C GLY A 68 6.38 -28.29 32.89
N MET A 69 5.95 -27.03 32.94
CA MET A 69 6.90 -25.91 33.06
C MET A 69 6.54 -24.98 34.21
N CYS A 70 7.49 -24.83 35.14
CA CYS A 70 7.54 -23.74 36.10
C CYS A 70 7.98 -22.46 35.38
N ILE A 71 7.25 -21.36 35.59
CA ILE A 71 7.77 -20.01 35.36
C ILE A 71 8.38 -19.56 36.71
N LEU A 72 9.70 -19.38 36.76
CA LEU A 72 10.37 -18.66 37.84
C LEU A 72 10.77 -17.29 37.30
N ILE A 73 10.35 -16.26 38.03
CA ILE A 73 10.69 -14.84 37.87
C ILE A 73 12.15 -14.63 38.27
#